data_AF-A0A354CJ23-F1
#
_entry.id   AF-A0A354CJ23-F1
#
_cell.length_a   1.000
_cell.length_b   1.000
_cell.length_c   1.000
_cell.angle_alpha   90.00
_cell.angle_beta   90.00
_cell.angle_gamma   90.00
#
_symmetry.space_group_name_H-M   'P 1'
#
loop_
_entity.id
_entity.type
_entity.pdbx_description
1 polymer ?
#
loop_
_entity_poly.entity_id
_entity_poly.type
_entity_poly.pdbx_seq_one_letter_code
_entity_poly.pdbx_strand_id
1 'polypeptide(L)'
;ANIVFLTPLPGEFGGMHNSSNNETGSSMWDYVDAMQKVCAKYDIPVIDLYHNFSINADNYDSYTSDGLHPNEEGHSLIAKAVEKYIKSLM
;
A
#
# COMPACT_ATOMS: atom_id res chain seq x y z
N ALA A 1 -6.29 21.95 4.85
CA ALA A 1 -6.46 20.52 5.18
C ALA A 1 -5.15 19.82 4.88
N ASN A 2 -4.74 18.85 5.72
CA ASN A 2 -3.56 18.04 5.45
C ASN A 2 -3.97 16.82 4.60
N ILE A 3 -3.18 16.50 3.58
CA ILE A 3 -3.41 15.35 2.70
C ILE A 3 -2.25 14.38 2.91
N VAL A 4 -2.54 13.08 2.98
CA VAL A 4 -1.56 12.00 2.99
C VAL A 4 -2.08 10.88 2.12
N PHE A 5 -1.19 10.26 1.35
CA PHE A 5 -1.52 9.09 0.53
C PHE A 5 -1.01 7.83 1.21
N LEU A 6 -1.72 6.73 0.98
CA LEU A 6 -1.27 5.38 1.33
C LEU A 6 -1.16 4.61 0.02
N THR A 7 -0.02 3.96 -0.22
CA THR A 7 0.10 3.07 -1.37
C THR A 7 -0.75 1.81 -1.14
N PRO A 8 -1.13 1.06 -2.19
CA PRO A 8 -1.73 -0.26 -2.01
C PRO A 8 -0.81 -1.23 -1.25
N LEU A 9 -1.38 -2.29 -0.69
CA LEU A 9 -0.62 -3.44 -0.19
C LEU A 9 -0.16 -4.34 -1.34
N PRO A 10 0.92 -5.12 -1.15
CA PRO A 10 1.17 -6.28 -1.99
C PRO A 10 0.08 -7.33 -1.78
N GLY A 11 -0.15 -8.15 -2.80
CA GLY A 11 -1.19 -9.17 -2.76
C GLY A 11 -1.32 -9.93 -4.08
N GLU A 12 -2.17 -10.94 -4.05
CA GLU A 12 -2.51 -11.79 -5.18
C GLU A 12 -3.98 -12.15 -5.12
N PHE A 13 -4.65 -12.21 -6.27
CA PHE A 13 -5.98 -12.78 -6.36
C PHE A 13 -6.07 -13.73 -7.55
N GLY A 14 -6.49 -14.96 -7.29
CA GLY A 14 -6.74 -15.95 -8.34
C GLY A 14 -5.53 -16.27 -9.23
N GLY A 15 -4.31 -16.28 -8.68
CA GLY A 15 -3.08 -16.54 -9.43
C GLY A 15 -2.50 -15.31 -10.13
N MET A 16 -3.16 -14.14 -10.06
CA MET A 16 -2.65 -12.88 -10.56
C MET A 16 -1.93 -12.14 -9.44
N HIS A 17 -0.61 -12.34 -9.37
CA HIS A 17 0.22 -11.63 -8.41
C HIS A 17 0.33 -10.15 -8.81
N ASN A 18 0.34 -9.23 -7.85
CA ASN A 18 0.50 -7.79 -8.09
C ASN A 18 1.81 -7.42 -8.81
N SER A 19 2.77 -8.35 -8.96
CA SER A 19 3.96 -8.17 -9.80
C SER A 19 3.72 -8.44 -11.30
N SER A 20 2.53 -8.92 -11.67
CA SER A 20 2.19 -9.17 -13.07
C SER A 20 1.83 -7.87 -13.77
N ASN A 21 2.20 -7.77 -15.04
CA ASN A 21 1.77 -6.64 -15.86
C ASN A 21 0.29 -6.77 -16.21
N ASN A 22 -0.42 -5.64 -16.19
CA ASN A 22 -1.77 -5.53 -16.71
C ASN A 22 -1.77 -5.56 -18.26
N GLU A 23 -2.95 -5.41 -18.87
CA GLU A 23 -3.13 -5.43 -20.33
C GLU A 23 -2.33 -4.33 -21.07
N THR A 24 -1.92 -3.27 -20.37
CA THR A 24 -1.10 -2.18 -20.93
C THR A 24 0.40 -2.37 -20.69
N GLY A 25 0.81 -3.49 -20.10
CA GLY A 25 2.21 -3.76 -19.79
C GLY A 25 2.72 -3.09 -18.50
N SER A 26 1.84 -2.53 -17.68
CA SER A 26 2.20 -1.83 -16.44
C SER A 26 1.97 -2.72 -15.21
N SER A 27 2.89 -2.66 -14.26
CA SER A 27 2.85 -3.41 -13.01
C SER A 27 2.23 -2.59 -11.86
N MET A 28 1.92 -3.25 -10.74
CA MET A 28 1.59 -2.53 -9.50
C MET A 28 2.73 -1.64 -9.04
N TRP A 29 3.99 -2.04 -9.30
CA TRP A 29 5.15 -1.22 -8.99
C TRP A 29 5.13 0.11 -9.75
N ASP A 30 4.82 0.09 -11.05
CA ASP A 30 4.69 1.31 -11.86
C ASP A 30 3.60 2.24 -11.31
N TYR A 31 2.51 1.67 -10.81
CA TYR A 31 1.44 2.43 -10.18
C TYR A 31 1.88 3.07 -8.85
N VAL A 32 2.55 2.32 -7.98
CA VAL A 32 3.08 2.82 -6.71
C VAL A 32 4.12 3.92 -6.94
N ASP A 33 5.04 3.71 -7.89
CA ASP A 33 6.06 4.69 -8.26
C ASP A 33 5.41 5.96 -8.84
N ALA A 34 4.37 5.84 -9.67
CA ALA A 34 3.60 6.99 -10.16
C ALA A 34 2.93 7.77 -9.01
N MET A 35 2.31 7.08 -8.04
CA MET A 35 1.73 7.72 -6.86
C MET A 35 2.79 8.51 -6.08
N GLN A 36 3.95 7.90 -5.81
CA GLN A 36 5.04 8.52 -5.07
C GLN A 36 5.63 9.73 -5.82
N LYS A 37 5.84 9.62 -7.14
CA LYS A 37 6.32 10.71 -7.99
C LYS A 37 5.38 11.92 -7.96
N VAL A 38 4.07 11.69 -8.08
CA VAL A 38 3.08 12.78 -8.03
C VAL A 38 3.05 13.40 -6.64
N CYS A 39 3.01 12.60 -5.58
CA CYS A 39 2.99 13.11 -4.21
C CYS A 39 4.26 13.93 -3.90
N ALA A 40 5.43 13.46 -4.30
CA ALA A 40 6.69 14.19 -4.15
C ALA A 40 6.69 15.54 -4.89
N LYS A 41 6.09 15.62 -6.10
CA LYS A 41 5.97 16.88 -6.86
C LYS A 41 5.15 17.94 -6.12
N TYR A 42 4.20 17.54 -5.29
CA TYR A 42 3.29 18.44 -4.58
C TYR A 42 3.57 18.50 -3.07
N ASP A 43 4.72 18.00 -2.62
CA ASP A 43 5.10 17.92 -1.20
C ASP A 43 4.04 17.21 -0.33
N ILE A 44 3.35 16.22 -0.91
CA ILE A 44 2.35 15.40 -0.22
C ILE A 44 3.07 14.16 0.36
N PRO A 45 2.95 13.89 1.66
CA PRO A 45 3.52 12.70 2.27
C PRO A 45 2.81 11.42 1.83
N VAL A 46 3.58 10.33 1.80
CA VAL A 46 3.11 8.98 1.45
C VAL A 46 3.49 8.01 2.56
N ILE A 47 2.51 7.26 3.06
CA ILE A 47 2.76 6.06 3.86
C ILE A 47 2.88 4.90 2.88
N ASP A 48 4.12 4.45 2.67
CA ASP A 48 4.44 3.38 1.72
C ASP A 48 4.11 2.01 2.33
N LEU A 49 2.89 1.55 2.10
CA LEU A 49 2.41 0.22 2.48
C LEU A 49 2.94 -0.89 1.56
N TYR A 50 3.51 -0.54 0.40
CA TYR A 50 3.89 -1.52 -0.62
C TYR A 50 5.32 -2.03 -0.40
N HIS A 51 6.28 -1.13 -0.22
CA HIS A 51 7.70 -1.49 -0.10
C HIS A 51 8.17 -1.65 1.35
N ASN A 52 7.66 -0.82 2.27
CA ASN A 52 8.24 -0.63 3.60
C ASN A 52 7.21 -0.82 4.73
N PHE A 53 6.49 -1.94 4.69
CA PHE A 53 5.42 -2.22 5.64
C PHE A 53 5.49 -3.62 6.23
N SER A 54 4.80 -3.82 7.35
CA SER A 54 4.76 -5.11 8.05
C SER A 54 4.03 -6.20 7.25
N ILE A 55 3.13 -5.81 6.35
CA ILE A 55 2.46 -6.70 5.40
C ILE A 55 3.24 -6.63 4.09
N ASN A 56 3.72 -7.77 3.62
CA ASN A 56 4.58 -7.91 2.44
C ASN A 56 4.20 -9.15 1.60
N ALA A 57 4.92 -9.38 0.50
CA ALA A 57 4.67 -10.49 -0.42
C ALA A 57 4.73 -11.88 0.23
N ASP A 58 5.41 -12.04 1.37
CA ASP A 58 5.56 -13.34 2.05
C ASP A 58 4.44 -13.61 3.07
N ASN A 59 3.65 -12.59 3.45
CA ASN A 59 2.70 -12.72 4.55
C ASN A 59 1.32 -12.08 4.31
N TYR A 60 1.06 -11.50 3.13
CA TYR A 60 -0.20 -10.82 2.86
C TYR A 60 -1.42 -11.73 3.04
N ASP A 61 -1.31 -13.03 2.76
CA ASP A 61 -2.39 -14.00 2.96
C ASP A 61 -2.87 -14.07 4.42
N SER A 62 -2.00 -13.84 5.40
CA SER A 62 -2.39 -13.83 6.81
C SER A 62 -3.15 -12.57 7.22
N TYR A 63 -3.00 -11.48 6.44
CA TYR A 63 -3.53 -10.16 6.76
C TYR A 63 -4.57 -9.67 5.76
N THR A 64 -4.97 -10.52 4.82
CA THR A 64 -6.01 -10.25 3.82
C THR A 64 -7.12 -11.30 3.92
N SER A 65 -8.31 -10.95 3.45
CA SER A 65 -9.46 -11.86 3.45
C SER A 65 -9.52 -12.72 2.19
N ASP A 66 -8.92 -12.24 1.10
CA ASP A 66 -8.98 -12.84 -0.24
C ASP A 66 -7.64 -12.77 -1.00
N GLY A 67 -6.54 -12.42 -0.31
CA GLY A 67 -5.23 -12.17 -0.93
C GLY A 67 -5.01 -10.72 -1.37
N LEU A 68 -6.02 -9.83 -1.31
CA LEU A 68 -5.91 -8.40 -1.67
C LEU A 68 -6.42 -7.45 -0.59
N HIS A 69 -7.62 -7.70 -0.07
CA HIS A 69 -8.31 -6.80 0.83
C HIS A 69 -7.95 -7.12 2.27
N PRO A 70 -7.50 -6.14 3.09
CA PRO A 70 -7.12 -6.41 4.47
C PRO A 70 -8.24 -7.08 5.26
N ASN A 71 -7.88 -8.04 6.10
CA ASN A 71 -8.77 -8.55 7.14
C ASN A 71 -8.70 -7.63 8.38
N GLU A 72 -9.35 -8.02 9.49
CA GLU A 72 -9.36 -7.22 10.72
C GLU A 72 -7.95 -6.91 11.23
N GLU A 73 -7.04 -7.89 11.23
CA GLU A 73 -5.65 -7.70 11.66
C GLU A 73 -4.88 -6.80 10.70
N GLY A 74 -5.07 -6.99 9.39
CA GLY A 74 -4.47 -6.13 8.36
C GLY A 74 -4.92 -4.68 8.50
N HIS A 75 -6.21 -4.43 8.68
CA HIS A 75 -6.74 -3.10 8.95
C HIS A 75 -6.18 -2.49 10.25
N SER A 76 -5.99 -3.29 11.30
CA SER A 76 -5.38 -2.84 12.55
C SER A 76 -3.94 -2.34 12.35
N LEU A 77 -3.14 -3.03 11.54
CA LEU A 77 -1.78 -2.61 11.21
C LEU A 77 -1.76 -1.30 10.42
N ILE A 78 -2.63 -1.16 9.42
CA ILE A 78 -2.75 0.08 8.63
C ILE A 78 -3.18 1.24 9.53
N ALA A 79 -4.17 1.03 10.40
CA ALA A 79 -4.64 2.05 11.34
C ALA A 79 -3.51 2.56 12.25
N LYS A 80 -2.66 1.67 12.77
CA LYS A 80 -1.48 2.04 13.58
C LYS A 80 -0.47 2.89 12.78
N ALA A 81 -0.27 2.60 11.50
CA ALA A 81 0.61 3.40 10.64
C ALA A 81 0.07 4.81 10.44
N VAL A 82 -1.24 4.93 10.18
CA VAL A 82 -1.94 6.23 10.07
C VAL A 82 -1.91 6.99 11.40
N GLU A 83 -2.18 6.32 12.51
CA GLU A 83 -2.10 6.91 13.86
C GLU A 83 -0.71 7.48 14.14
N LYS A 84 0.35 6.70 13.86
CA LYS A 84 1.73 7.14 14.00
C LYS A 84 2.02 8.40 13.16
N TYR A 85 1.56 8.41 11.92
CA TYR A 85 1.72 9.58 11.05
C TYR A 85 0.98 10.80 11.60
N ILE A 86 -0.29 10.66 11.99
CA ILE A 86 -1.08 11.77 12.58
C ILE A 86 -0.41 12.30 13.85
N LYS A 87 0.10 11.42 14.71
CA LYS A 87 0.85 11.82 15.92
C LYS A 87 2.14 12.57 15.61
N SER A 88 2.78 12.31 14.48
CA SER A 88 3.99 13.04 14.07
C SER A 88 3.73 14.46 13.56
N LEU A 89 2.46 14.81 13.31
CA LEU A 89 2.05 16.16 12.91
C LEU A 89 1.73 17.09 14.10
N MET A 90 1.70 16.55 15.31
CA MET A 90 1.43 17.28 16.56
C MET A 90 2.74 17.67 17.24
#